data_AF-A0AAE3QY69-F1
#
_entry.id   AF-A0AAE3QY69-F1
#
_cell.length_a   1.000
_cell.length_b   1.000
_cell.length_c   1.000
_cell.angle_alpha   90.00
_cell.angle_beta   90.00
_cell.angle_gamma   90.00
#
_symmetry.space_group_name_H-M   'P 1'
#
loop_
_entity.id
_entity.type
_entity.pdbx_description
1 polymer ?
#
loop_
_entity_poly.entity_id
_entity_poly.type
_entity_poly.pdbx_seq_one_letter_code
_entity_poly.pdbx_strand_id
1 'polypeptide(L)'
;MIRLIGRDIILRQPNIGYTISSVQQLYYTSFLEDELTPEELASRIEPLDHRKSVTKPTFSHTTLLYHPSTNEAEYPALFSEAFRQALEKTNIHSLYCLTDTKCSVFGNLSNTYAPLKKAYKALKQITGNDSTYQGGFEITLDSINEFIPILFWIARCDTLSFSLTSDDDSFVAEFCKYGNLHITFYKKKTSTNLLSQFLACGLQEWNEQEYDRFSSSGAIKGRRIKV
;
A
#
# COMPACT_ATOMS: atom_id res chain seq x y z
N MET A 1 5.09 -14.13 10.41
CA MET A 1 3.81 -14.02 11.11
C MET A 1 3.10 -12.76 10.66
N ILE A 2 1.77 -12.82 10.48
CA ILE A 2 0.92 -11.66 10.20
C ILE A 2 -0.06 -11.52 11.37
N ARG A 3 -0.10 -10.35 12.00
CA ARG A 3 -0.98 -10.05 13.13
C ARG A 3 -1.97 -8.95 12.77
N LEU A 4 -3.22 -9.12 13.16
CA LEU A 4 -4.26 -8.09 13.06
C LEU A 4 -4.06 -7.07 14.19
N ILE A 5 -4.02 -5.78 13.85
CA ILE A 5 -3.83 -4.69 14.81
C ILE A 5 -4.79 -3.53 14.52
N GLY A 6 -5.07 -2.72 15.54
CA GLY A 6 -5.89 -1.52 15.38
C GLY A 6 -5.20 -0.48 14.50
N ARG A 7 -5.97 0.23 13.66
CA ARG A 7 -5.46 1.36 12.86
C ARG A 7 -4.80 2.42 13.75
N ASP A 8 -5.38 2.67 14.92
CA ASP A 8 -4.90 3.66 15.88
C ASP A 8 -3.49 3.35 16.40
N ILE A 9 -3.08 2.09 16.42
CA ILE A 9 -1.71 1.68 16.80
C ILE A 9 -0.72 2.14 15.71
N ILE A 10 -1.05 1.94 14.44
CA ILE A 10 -0.18 2.33 13.32
C ILE A 10 -0.17 3.85 13.17
N LEU A 11 -1.34 4.49 13.25
CA LEU A 11 -1.51 5.94 13.05
C LEU A 11 -0.88 6.80 14.16
N ARG A 12 -0.43 6.21 15.27
CA ARG A 12 0.39 6.91 16.28
C ARG A 12 1.83 7.14 15.82
N GLN A 13 2.28 6.43 14.79
CA GLN A 13 3.60 6.63 14.22
C GLN A 13 3.61 7.92 13.37
N PRO A 14 4.56 8.85 13.58
CA PRO A 14 4.48 10.20 13.03
C PRO A 14 4.38 10.29 11.51
N ASN A 15 5.17 9.53 10.77
CA ASN A 15 5.32 9.69 9.33
C ASN A 15 4.16 9.02 8.58
N ILE A 16 3.81 7.78 8.91
CA ILE A 16 2.58 7.17 8.38
C ILE A 16 1.33 7.95 8.80
N GLY A 17 1.26 8.43 10.04
CA GLY A 17 0.16 9.30 10.50
C GLY A 17 0.06 10.56 9.65
N TYR A 18 1.18 11.23 9.38
CA TYR A 18 1.24 12.38 8.47
C TYR A 18 0.80 12.06 7.04
N THR A 19 1.26 10.94 6.47
CA THR A 19 0.87 10.52 5.12
C THR A 19 -0.63 10.28 5.02
N ILE A 20 -1.19 9.51 5.96
CA ILE A 20 -2.62 9.19 5.97
C ILE A 20 -3.45 10.45 6.21
N SER A 21 -3.04 11.31 7.15
CA SER A 21 -3.70 12.60 7.42
C SER A 21 -3.73 13.49 6.18
N SER A 22 -2.61 13.58 5.45
CA SER A 22 -2.50 14.36 4.23
C SER A 22 -3.43 13.85 3.13
N VAL A 23 -3.47 12.54 2.90
CA VAL A 23 -4.37 11.91 1.91
C VAL A 23 -5.83 12.14 2.29
N GLN A 24 -6.20 11.90 3.55
CA GLN A 24 -7.58 12.09 4.00
C GLN A 24 -8.00 13.57 3.97
N GLN A 25 -7.08 14.51 4.21
CA GLN A 25 -7.35 15.93 4.08
C GLN A 25 -7.62 16.34 2.62
N LEU A 26 -6.91 15.74 1.65
CA LEU A 26 -7.18 15.96 0.22
C LEU A 26 -8.58 15.45 -0.16
N TYR A 27 -8.96 14.25 0.27
CA TYR A 27 -10.32 13.74 0.06
C TYR A 27 -11.37 14.64 0.70
N TYR A 28 -11.15 15.06 1.94
CA TYR A 28 -12.07 15.95 2.64
C TYR A 28 -12.28 17.26 1.87
N THR A 29 -11.21 17.92 1.44
CA THR A 29 -11.31 19.15 0.65
C THR A 29 -12.07 18.90 -0.66
N SER A 30 -11.75 17.82 -1.39
CA SER A 30 -12.47 17.46 -2.62
C SER A 30 -13.96 17.22 -2.37
N PHE A 31 -14.35 16.59 -1.27
CA PHE A 31 -15.77 16.36 -0.94
C PHE A 31 -16.52 17.64 -0.60
N LEU A 32 -15.84 18.68 -0.12
CA LEU A 32 -16.46 20.00 0.13
C LEU A 32 -16.67 20.79 -1.15
N GLU A 33 -15.92 20.47 -2.22
CA GLU A 33 -16.07 21.08 -3.54
C GLU A 33 -17.19 20.39 -4.36
N ASP A 34 -17.54 19.14 -4.01
CA ASP A 34 -18.65 18.41 -4.61
C ASP A 34 -20.02 18.95 -4.13
N GLU A 35 -21.01 19.00 -5.04
CA GLU A 35 -22.41 19.32 -4.69
C GLU A 35 -23.10 18.12 -4.03
N LEU A 36 -22.77 17.84 -2.77
CA LEU A 36 -23.32 16.73 -1.99
C LEU A 36 -24.43 17.18 -1.04
N THR A 37 -25.42 16.32 -0.82
CA THR A 37 -26.33 16.46 0.31
C THR A 37 -25.59 16.30 1.65
N PRO A 38 -26.12 16.84 2.76
CA PRO A 38 -25.51 16.65 4.08
C PRO A 38 -25.30 15.17 4.46
N GLU A 39 -26.24 14.30 4.09
CA GLU A 39 -26.16 12.86 4.34
C GLU A 39 -25.04 12.19 3.54
N GLU A 40 -24.92 12.53 2.25
CA GLU A 40 -23.84 12.03 1.40
C GLU A 40 -22.48 12.49 1.89
N LEU A 41 -22.35 13.78 2.24
CA LEU A 41 -21.12 14.35 2.79
C LEU A 41 -20.73 13.64 4.08
N ALA A 42 -21.67 13.45 5.02
CA ALA A 42 -21.42 12.73 6.27
C ALA A 42 -20.92 11.30 6.02
N SER A 43 -21.52 10.59 5.05
CA SER A 43 -21.12 9.22 4.70
C SER A 43 -19.70 9.14 4.11
N ARG A 44 -19.28 10.15 3.32
CA ARG A 44 -17.92 10.21 2.75
C ARG A 44 -16.86 10.65 3.77
N ILE A 45 -17.27 11.41 4.77
CA ILE A 45 -16.44 11.90 5.88
C ILE A 45 -16.15 10.82 6.92
N GLU A 46 -17.09 9.90 7.17
CA GLU A 46 -16.97 8.88 8.24
C GLU A 46 -15.70 8.04 8.14
N PRO A 47 -15.27 7.57 6.94
CA PRO A 47 -14.03 6.78 6.81
C PRO A 47 -12.74 7.59 7.01
N LEU A 48 -12.81 8.93 7.10
CA LEU A 48 -11.65 9.81 7.25
C LEU A 48 -11.30 10.01 8.73
N ASP A 49 -10.75 8.95 9.33
CA ASP A 49 -10.53 8.76 10.77
C ASP A 49 -9.27 9.43 11.35
N HIS A 50 -8.43 10.03 10.52
CA HIS A 50 -7.12 10.59 10.90
C HIS A 50 -6.77 11.93 10.22
N ARG A 51 -7.77 12.73 9.85
CA ARG A 51 -7.59 14.03 9.15
C ARG A 51 -6.86 15.13 9.92
N LYS A 52 -6.72 14.99 11.25
CA LYS A 52 -6.14 16.07 12.05
C LYS A 52 -4.66 16.23 11.68
N SER A 53 -4.23 17.49 11.59
CA SER A 53 -2.87 17.86 11.23
C SER A 53 -1.85 17.13 12.10
N VAL A 54 -0.99 16.34 11.45
CA VAL A 54 0.19 15.73 12.06
C VAL A 54 1.39 16.58 11.68
N THR A 55 2.39 16.62 12.55
CA THR A 55 3.62 17.37 12.30
C THR A 55 4.26 16.92 10.98
N LYS A 56 4.47 17.87 10.08
CA LYS A 56 5.15 17.61 8.81
C LYS A 56 6.58 17.11 9.06
N PRO A 57 7.01 16.03 8.38
CA PRO A 57 8.39 15.56 8.45
C PRO A 57 9.39 16.62 7.96
N THR A 58 10.55 16.69 8.61
CA THR A 58 11.62 17.63 8.25
C THR A 58 12.42 17.21 7.02
N PHE A 59 12.36 15.93 6.66
CA PHE A 59 12.97 15.34 5.48
C PHE A 59 11.98 14.41 4.80
N SER A 60 11.93 14.46 3.47
CA SER A 60 11.22 13.50 2.64
C SER A 60 11.97 13.31 1.33
N HIS A 61 12.18 12.06 0.92
CA HIS A 61 12.68 11.71 -0.41
C HIS A 61 11.81 10.62 -0.99
N THR A 62 11.23 10.85 -2.16
CA THR A 62 10.33 9.90 -2.83
C THR A 62 11.03 9.32 -4.05
N THR A 63 10.90 8.01 -4.23
CA THR A 63 11.32 7.29 -5.43
C THR A 63 10.30 6.21 -5.76
N LEU A 64 10.34 5.70 -6.99
CA LEU A 64 9.47 4.61 -7.44
C LEU A 64 10.34 3.40 -7.70
N LEU A 65 9.98 2.27 -7.10
CA LEU A 65 10.71 1.02 -7.24
C LEU A 65 9.89 -0.03 -7.99
N TYR A 66 10.56 -0.85 -8.78
CA TYR A 66 9.92 -1.96 -9.47
C TYR A 66 10.88 -3.12 -9.70
N HIS A 67 10.34 -4.32 -9.94
CA HIS A 67 11.12 -5.45 -10.44
C HIS A 67 11.10 -5.45 -11.98
N PRO A 68 12.21 -5.70 -12.70
CA PRO A 68 12.25 -5.59 -14.17
C PRO A 68 11.47 -6.69 -14.93
N SER A 69 10.82 -7.61 -14.21
CA SER A 69 10.03 -8.67 -14.85
C SER A 69 8.77 -8.09 -15.49
N THR A 70 8.53 -8.48 -16.74
CA THR A 70 7.29 -8.17 -17.49
C THR A 70 6.27 -9.30 -17.43
N ASN A 71 6.59 -10.41 -16.73
CA ASN A 71 5.66 -11.52 -16.52
C ASN A 71 4.76 -11.23 -15.31
N GLU A 72 3.49 -10.88 -15.56
CA GLU A 72 2.51 -10.53 -14.53
C GLU A 72 2.32 -11.63 -13.46
N ALA A 73 2.45 -12.90 -13.84
CA ALA A 73 2.21 -14.01 -12.94
C ALA A 73 3.36 -14.23 -11.95
N GLU A 74 4.60 -13.98 -12.37
CA GLU A 74 5.82 -14.18 -11.58
C GLU A 74 6.24 -12.91 -10.83
N TYR A 75 5.91 -11.74 -11.38
CA TYR A 75 6.28 -10.44 -10.85
C TYR A 75 6.07 -10.30 -9.33
N PRO A 76 4.91 -10.65 -8.75
CA PRO A 76 4.66 -10.39 -7.34
C PRO A 76 5.59 -11.20 -6.44
N ALA A 77 5.91 -12.44 -6.82
CA ALA A 77 6.83 -13.29 -6.08
C ALA A 77 8.26 -12.74 -6.15
N LEU A 78 8.74 -12.40 -7.36
CA LEU A 78 10.06 -11.83 -7.57
C LEU A 78 10.25 -10.51 -6.84
N PHE A 79 9.26 -9.61 -6.94
CA PHE A 79 9.27 -8.34 -6.21
C PHE A 79 9.29 -8.58 -4.69
N SER A 80 8.43 -9.45 -4.18
CA SER A 80 8.34 -9.71 -2.73
C SER A 80 9.65 -10.26 -2.17
N GLU A 81 10.32 -11.14 -2.92
CA GLU A 81 11.59 -11.72 -2.50
C GLU A 81 12.72 -10.68 -2.49
N ALA A 82 12.83 -9.88 -3.55
CA ALA A 82 13.81 -8.79 -3.60
C ALA A 82 13.57 -7.76 -2.47
N PHE A 83 12.30 -7.42 -2.22
CA PHE A 83 11.90 -6.51 -1.16
C PHE A 83 12.23 -7.07 0.23
N ARG A 84 11.93 -8.35 0.49
CA ARG A 84 12.26 -9.06 1.73
C ARG A 84 13.78 -9.06 1.97
N GLN A 85 14.56 -9.50 0.99
CA GLN A 85 16.03 -9.56 1.09
C GLN A 85 16.66 -8.19 1.36
N ALA A 86 16.12 -7.12 0.78
CA ALA A 86 16.61 -5.77 1.03
C ALA A 86 16.34 -5.33 2.48
N LEU A 87 15.16 -5.63 3.03
CA LEU A 87 14.81 -5.32 4.41
C LEU A 87 15.63 -6.14 5.43
N GLU A 88 15.94 -7.40 5.13
CA GLU A 88 16.79 -8.25 5.98
C GLU A 88 18.22 -7.72 6.17
N LYS A 89 18.69 -6.87 5.25
CA LYS A 89 19.99 -6.19 5.34
C LYS A 89 19.94 -4.90 6.16
N THR A 90 18.82 -4.65 6.84
CA THR A 90 18.57 -3.47 7.67
C THR A 90 18.14 -3.87 9.08
N ASN A 91 17.87 -2.87 9.93
CA ASN A 91 17.35 -3.09 11.29
C ASN A 91 15.81 -3.10 11.35
N ILE A 92 15.14 -3.32 10.21
CA ILE A 92 13.68 -3.39 10.13
C ILE A 92 13.28 -4.84 10.39
N HIS A 93 12.39 -5.08 11.33
CA HIS A 93 11.96 -6.43 11.70
C HIS A 93 10.52 -6.73 11.29
N SER A 94 9.72 -5.67 11.17
CA SER A 94 8.34 -5.77 10.72
C SER A 94 7.89 -4.57 9.92
N LEU A 95 6.81 -4.76 9.18
CA LEU A 95 6.09 -3.72 8.47
C LEU A 95 4.68 -3.60 9.04
N TYR A 96 4.16 -2.39 9.05
CA TYR A 96 2.77 -2.11 9.33
C TYR A 96 2.04 -1.76 8.04
N CYS A 97 0.81 -2.24 7.88
CA CYS A 97 0.00 -2.02 6.69
C CYS A 97 -1.42 -1.59 7.05
N LEU A 98 -1.96 -0.59 6.36
CA LEU A 98 -3.36 -0.18 6.46
C LEU A 98 -3.85 0.45 5.16
N THR A 99 -5.17 0.52 5.00
CA THR A 99 -5.81 1.33 3.95
C THR A 99 -5.79 2.82 4.30
N ASP A 100 -5.79 3.69 3.30
CA ASP A 100 -5.70 5.14 3.53
C ASP A 100 -6.93 5.73 4.23
N THR A 101 -8.09 5.10 4.07
CA THR A 101 -9.32 5.41 4.80
C THR A 101 -9.74 4.22 5.67
N LYS A 102 -10.56 4.46 6.68
CA LYS A 102 -11.20 3.42 7.50
C LYS A 102 -12.32 2.75 6.71
N CYS A 103 -11.93 1.93 5.74
CA CYS A 103 -12.81 1.11 4.94
C CYS A 103 -12.44 -0.37 5.10
N SER A 104 -13.27 -1.25 4.54
CA SER A 104 -12.91 -2.67 4.48
C SER A 104 -11.64 -2.87 3.67
N VAL A 105 -10.75 -3.75 4.13
CA VAL A 105 -9.58 -4.20 3.36
C VAL A 105 -9.96 -5.02 2.11
N PHE A 106 -11.26 -5.23 1.88
CA PHE A 106 -11.84 -5.83 0.70
C PHE A 106 -12.69 -4.79 -0.04
N GLY A 107 -12.28 -4.36 -1.24
CA GLY A 107 -13.10 -3.48 -2.08
C GLY A 107 -14.18 -4.25 -2.84
N ASN A 108 -13.88 -4.66 -4.08
CA ASN A 108 -14.84 -5.28 -4.99
C ASN A 108 -14.81 -6.81 -4.96
N LEU A 109 -15.45 -7.39 -3.94
CA LEU A 109 -15.64 -8.85 -3.82
C LEU A 109 -16.40 -9.51 -5.00
N SER A 110 -17.11 -8.72 -5.82
CA SER A 110 -17.80 -9.24 -7.01
C SER A 110 -16.88 -9.44 -8.22
N ASN A 111 -15.63 -8.96 -8.13
CA ASN A 111 -14.66 -9.09 -9.21
C ASN A 111 -14.33 -10.57 -9.47
N THR A 112 -14.51 -11.00 -10.71
CA THR A 112 -14.33 -12.39 -11.13
C THR A 112 -12.89 -12.72 -11.58
N TYR A 113 -11.99 -11.74 -11.60
CA TYR A 113 -10.61 -11.95 -12.05
C TYR A 113 -9.86 -12.88 -11.09
N ALA A 114 -9.36 -14.00 -11.63
CA ALA A 114 -8.83 -15.10 -10.83
C ALA A 114 -7.66 -14.71 -9.90
N PRO A 115 -6.67 -13.91 -10.33
CA PRO A 115 -5.59 -13.45 -9.44
C PRO A 115 -6.10 -12.64 -8.24
N LEU A 116 -7.02 -11.70 -8.45
CA LEU A 116 -7.62 -10.93 -7.36
C LEU A 116 -8.45 -11.82 -6.42
N LYS A 117 -9.25 -12.76 -6.97
CA LYS A 117 -9.99 -13.73 -6.13
C LYS A 117 -9.06 -14.56 -5.26
N LYS A 118 -7.90 -14.97 -5.77
CA LYS A 118 -6.87 -15.69 -4.99
C LYS A 118 -6.31 -14.80 -3.89
N ALA A 119 -5.99 -13.54 -4.20
CA ALA A 119 -5.50 -12.57 -3.22
C ALA A 119 -6.52 -12.34 -2.08
N TYR A 120 -7.79 -12.12 -2.40
CA TYR A 120 -8.83 -12.00 -1.37
C TYR A 120 -9.06 -13.29 -0.58
N LYS A 121 -8.94 -14.46 -1.20
CA LYS A 121 -9.05 -15.72 -0.47
C LYS A 121 -7.93 -15.83 0.58
N ALA A 122 -6.70 -15.48 0.22
CA ALA A 122 -5.59 -15.45 1.16
C ALA A 122 -5.80 -14.38 2.25
N LEU A 123 -6.22 -13.17 1.87
CA LEU A 123 -6.52 -12.10 2.82
C LEU A 123 -7.62 -12.49 3.81
N LYS A 124 -8.69 -13.17 3.35
CA LYS A 124 -9.74 -13.71 4.22
C LYS A 124 -9.19 -14.71 5.23
N GLN A 125 -8.23 -15.54 4.85
CA GLN A 125 -7.61 -16.48 5.81
C GLN A 125 -6.86 -15.73 6.91
N ILE A 126 -6.16 -14.65 6.55
CA ILE A 126 -5.45 -13.78 7.49
C ILE A 126 -6.43 -13.05 8.43
N THR A 127 -7.56 -12.56 7.90
CA THR A 127 -8.58 -11.83 8.69
C THR A 127 -9.56 -12.74 9.45
N GLY A 128 -9.34 -14.05 9.50
CA GLY A 128 -10.25 -14.97 10.19
C GLY A 128 -11.62 -15.11 9.51
N ASN A 129 -11.67 -14.96 8.19
CA ASN A 129 -12.84 -14.89 7.32
C ASN A 129 -13.73 -13.65 7.49
N ASP A 130 -13.29 -12.64 8.24
CA ASP A 130 -13.98 -11.35 8.30
C ASP A 130 -13.71 -10.53 7.04
N SER A 131 -14.71 -10.42 6.16
CA SER A 131 -14.65 -9.61 4.94
C SER A 131 -15.00 -8.13 5.15
N THR A 132 -15.26 -7.73 6.40
CA THR A 132 -15.55 -6.36 6.81
C THR A 132 -14.42 -5.73 7.60
N TYR A 133 -13.33 -6.46 7.84
CA TYR A 133 -12.17 -5.99 8.60
C TYR A 133 -11.64 -4.66 8.06
N GLN A 134 -11.52 -3.67 8.95
CA GLN A 134 -11.04 -2.32 8.63
C GLN A 134 -9.75 -1.96 9.40
N GLY A 135 -9.14 -2.93 10.08
CA GLY A 135 -7.93 -2.71 10.87
C GLY A 135 -6.66 -2.62 10.01
N GLY A 136 -5.51 -2.69 10.67
CA GLY A 136 -4.21 -2.82 10.04
C GLY A 136 -3.57 -4.19 10.24
N PHE A 137 -2.38 -4.36 9.69
CA PHE A 137 -1.58 -5.57 9.79
C PHE A 137 -0.19 -5.24 10.30
N GLU A 138 0.36 -6.07 11.18
CA GLU A 138 1.78 -6.16 11.50
C GLU A 138 2.34 -7.41 10.81
N ILE A 139 3.37 -7.24 9.98
CA ILE A 139 3.90 -8.25 9.07
C ILE A 139 5.38 -8.43 9.39
N THR A 140 5.79 -9.60 9.87
CA THR A 140 7.22 -9.90 10.03
C THR A 140 7.87 -10.16 8.67
N LEU A 141 9.20 -10.05 8.58
CA LEU A 141 9.92 -10.28 7.33
C LEU A 141 9.61 -11.64 6.67
N ASP A 142 9.50 -12.71 7.48
CA ASP A 142 9.16 -14.06 6.99
C ASP A 142 7.80 -14.16 6.27
N SER A 143 6.89 -13.22 6.53
CA SER A 143 5.55 -13.17 5.91
C SER A 143 5.46 -12.20 4.74
N ILE A 144 6.54 -11.51 4.37
CA ILE A 144 6.54 -10.57 3.23
C ILE A 144 6.19 -11.27 1.92
N ASN A 145 6.75 -12.46 1.67
CA ASN A 145 6.49 -13.23 0.46
C ASN A 145 5.05 -13.76 0.37
N GLU A 146 4.34 -13.83 1.49
CA GLU A 146 2.91 -14.15 1.54
C GLU A 146 2.06 -12.90 1.31
N PHE A 147 2.40 -11.79 1.96
CA PHE A 147 1.53 -10.61 2.04
C PHE A 147 1.68 -9.64 0.86
N ILE A 148 2.90 -9.41 0.38
CA ILE A 148 3.14 -8.47 -0.73
C ILE A 148 2.40 -8.87 -2.02
N PRO A 149 2.36 -10.17 -2.42
CA PRO A 149 1.56 -10.57 -3.57
C PRO A 149 0.06 -10.25 -3.42
N ILE A 150 -0.49 -10.31 -2.21
CA ILE A 150 -1.89 -9.92 -1.94
C ILE A 150 -2.08 -8.44 -2.24
N LEU A 151 -1.22 -7.58 -1.68
CA LEU A 151 -1.28 -6.13 -1.89
C LEU A 151 -1.15 -5.75 -3.36
N PHE A 152 -0.19 -6.36 -4.07
CA PHE A 152 -0.01 -6.13 -5.50
C PHE A 152 -1.32 -6.35 -6.29
N TRP A 153 -1.97 -7.49 -6.10
CA TRP A 153 -3.19 -7.82 -6.86
C TRP A 153 -4.36 -6.93 -6.48
N ILE A 154 -4.47 -6.55 -5.21
CA ILE A 154 -5.54 -5.64 -4.76
C ILE A 154 -5.32 -4.23 -5.34
N ALA A 155 -4.13 -3.64 -5.19
CA ALA A 155 -3.82 -2.32 -5.73
C ALA A 155 -4.02 -2.26 -7.26
N ARG A 156 -3.59 -3.33 -7.95
CA ARG A 156 -3.71 -3.47 -9.40
C ARG A 156 -5.16 -3.59 -9.88
N CYS A 157 -5.98 -4.40 -9.22
CA CYS A 157 -7.30 -4.77 -9.75
C CYS A 157 -8.50 -4.10 -9.05
N ASP A 158 -8.32 -3.54 -7.85
CA ASP A 158 -9.43 -3.16 -6.97
C ASP A 158 -9.43 -1.70 -6.48
N THR A 159 -8.57 -0.83 -7.03
CA THR A 159 -8.48 0.62 -6.68
C THR A 159 -8.20 0.94 -5.21
N LEU A 160 -8.22 -0.05 -4.32
CA LEU A 160 -7.92 0.08 -2.91
C LEU A 160 -6.41 0.25 -2.74
N SER A 161 -6.03 1.34 -2.08
CA SER A 161 -4.64 1.64 -1.71
C SER A 161 -4.33 1.10 -0.32
N PHE A 162 -3.10 0.59 -0.17
CA PHE A 162 -2.53 0.20 1.10
C PHE A 162 -1.21 0.91 1.30
N SER A 163 -1.12 1.64 2.41
CA SER A 163 0.12 2.22 2.89
C SER A 163 0.85 1.21 3.78
N LEU A 164 2.14 1.03 3.51
CA LEU A 164 3.11 0.23 4.26
C LEU A 164 4.08 1.16 4.98
N THR A 165 4.44 0.90 6.23
CA THR A 165 5.55 1.58 6.93
C THR A 165 6.41 0.57 7.68
N SER A 166 7.67 0.89 7.92
CA SER A 166 8.54 0.06 8.77
C SER A 166 8.21 0.24 10.26
N ASP A 167 8.66 -0.71 11.08
CA ASP A 167 8.53 -0.62 12.53
C ASP A 167 9.20 0.58 13.19
N ASP A 168 10.26 1.10 12.56
CA ASP A 168 10.93 2.32 12.96
C ASP A 168 10.36 3.59 12.28
N ASP A 169 9.28 3.45 11.50
CA ASP A 169 8.57 4.49 10.76
C ASP A 169 9.49 5.33 9.85
N SER A 170 10.47 4.70 9.21
CA SER A 170 11.48 5.41 8.40
C SER A 170 11.09 5.63 6.94
N PHE A 171 10.08 4.93 6.45
CA PHE A 171 9.50 5.13 5.13
C PHE A 171 8.00 4.82 5.13
N VAL A 172 7.27 5.38 4.18
CA VAL A 172 5.92 4.94 3.81
C VAL A 172 5.94 4.52 2.35
N ALA A 173 5.32 3.39 2.02
CA ALA A 173 5.28 2.86 0.68
C ALA A 173 3.87 2.40 0.26
N GLU A 174 3.55 2.53 -1.03
CA GLU A 174 2.26 2.15 -1.60
C GLU A 174 2.49 1.45 -2.95
N PHE A 175 1.79 0.35 -3.22
CA PHE A 175 1.76 -0.21 -4.56
C PHE A 175 0.78 0.58 -5.43
N CYS A 176 1.25 1.08 -6.57
CA CYS A 176 0.36 1.64 -7.57
C CYS A 176 -0.25 0.53 -8.43
N LYS A 177 -1.26 0.89 -9.23
CA LYS A 177 -1.94 -0.04 -10.15
C LYS A 177 -1.02 -0.66 -11.22
N TYR A 178 0.09 -0.01 -11.54
CA TYR A 178 1.06 -0.48 -12.53
C TYR A 178 2.11 -1.44 -11.94
N GLY A 179 2.01 -1.74 -10.64
CA GLY A 179 2.92 -2.64 -9.95
C GLY A 179 4.20 -1.97 -9.45
N ASN A 180 4.34 -0.64 -9.57
CA ASN A 180 5.44 0.09 -8.95
C ASN A 180 5.14 0.29 -7.46
N LEU A 181 6.18 0.28 -6.64
CA LEU A 181 6.13 0.66 -5.24
C LEU A 181 6.59 2.12 -5.13
N HIS A 182 5.65 3.00 -4.82
CA HIS A 182 5.93 4.39 -4.49
C HIS A 182 6.44 4.42 -3.06
N ILE A 183 7.67 4.86 -2.82
CA ILE A 183 8.25 4.88 -1.48
C ILE A 183 8.73 6.29 -1.14
N THR A 184 8.29 6.79 0.01
CA THR A 184 8.75 8.06 0.58
C THR A 184 9.53 7.76 1.85
N PHE A 185 10.80 8.11 1.85
CA PHE A 185 11.69 7.99 3.01
C PHE A 185 11.66 9.27 3.85
N TYR A 186 11.56 9.12 5.16
CA TYR A 186 11.53 10.24 6.12
C TYR A 186 12.83 10.38 6.93
N LYS A 187 13.77 9.44 6.77
CA LYS A 187 15.11 9.51 7.36
C LYS A 187 16.17 9.43 6.25
N LYS A 188 17.04 10.43 6.17
CA LYS A 188 18.10 10.49 5.15
C LYS A 188 19.00 9.24 5.12
N LYS A 189 19.40 8.74 6.31
CA LYS A 189 20.23 7.53 6.43
C LYS A 189 19.51 6.28 5.89
N THR A 190 18.22 6.13 6.21
CA THR A 190 17.40 5.04 5.69
C THR A 190 17.25 5.14 4.18
N SER A 191 16.97 6.34 3.65
CA SER A 191 16.86 6.58 2.21
C SER A 191 18.09 6.07 1.45
N THR A 192 19.30 6.46 1.86
CA THR A 192 20.52 6.00 1.17
C THR A 192 20.77 4.50 1.34
N ASN A 193 20.67 3.97 2.57
CA ASN A 193 20.98 2.57 2.83
C ASN A 193 19.95 1.65 2.17
N LEU A 194 18.67 1.82 2.48
CA LEU A 194 17.62 0.92 2.02
C LEU A 194 17.42 0.98 0.50
N LEU A 195 17.52 2.16 -0.13
CA LEU A 195 17.52 2.26 -1.59
C LEU A 195 18.66 1.44 -2.22
N SER A 196 19.89 1.56 -1.67
CA SER A 196 21.01 0.76 -2.17
C SER A 196 20.79 -0.75 -2.01
N GLN A 197 20.12 -1.18 -0.94
CA GLN A 197 19.78 -2.60 -0.76
C GLN A 197 18.71 -3.07 -1.74
N PHE A 198 17.68 -2.26 -2.00
CA PHE A 198 16.67 -2.57 -3.02
C PHE A 198 17.32 -2.76 -4.40
N LEU A 199 18.20 -1.84 -4.79
CA LEU A 199 18.93 -1.94 -6.06
C LEU A 199 19.83 -3.19 -6.10
N ALA A 200 20.56 -3.47 -5.02
CA ALA A 200 21.42 -4.65 -4.93
C ALA A 200 20.65 -5.98 -4.96
N CYS A 201 19.36 -5.97 -4.59
CA CYS A 201 18.45 -7.12 -4.64
C CYS A 201 17.66 -7.22 -5.94
N GLY A 202 17.96 -6.39 -6.94
CA GLY A 202 17.37 -6.50 -8.29
C GLY A 202 16.12 -5.66 -8.53
N LEU A 203 15.70 -4.82 -7.55
CA LEU A 203 14.75 -3.75 -7.85
C LEU A 203 15.46 -2.63 -8.63
N GLN A 204 14.68 -1.81 -9.32
CA GLN A 204 15.16 -0.69 -10.10
C GLN A 204 14.33 0.56 -9.79
N GLU A 205 14.96 1.73 -9.95
CA GLU A 205 14.25 3.00 -9.89
C GLU A 205 13.51 3.28 -11.19
N TRP A 206 12.31 3.83 -11.08
CA TRP A 206 11.49 4.26 -12.21
C TRP A 206 11.47 5.78 -12.29
N ASN A 207 12.13 6.35 -13.29
CA ASN A 207 12.27 7.80 -13.49
C ASN A 207 11.42 8.36 -14.64
N GLU A 208 10.57 7.53 -15.23
CA GLU A 208 9.73 7.88 -16.38
C GLU A 208 8.25 7.96 -16.00
N GLN A 209 7.39 8.33 -16.95
CA GLN A 209 5.95 8.24 -16.76
C GLN A 209 5.54 6.77 -16.52
N GLU A 210 4.69 6.52 -15.52
CA GLU A 210 4.24 5.17 -15.20
C GLU A 210 3.24 4.63 -16.23
N TYR A 211 3.42 3.36 -16.62
CA TYR A 211 2.51 2.66 -17.53
C TYR A 211 2.41 1.17 -17.16
N ASP A 212 1.40 0.50 -17.70
CA ASP A 212 1.22 -0.94 -17.51
C ASP A 212 2.21 -1.75 -18.35
N ARG A 213 3.31 -2.21 -17.74
CA ARG A 213 4.35 -3.02 -18.42
C ARG A 213 3.96 -4.47 -18.69
N PHE A 214 2.81 -4.91 -18.18
CA PHE A 214 2.35 -6.30 -18.29
C PHE A 214 1.41 -6.52 -19.48
N SER A 215 0.96 -5.45 -20.15
CA SER A 215 0.11 -5.54 -21.34
C SER A 215 0.59 -4.62 -22.44
N SER A 216 0.43 -5.07 -23.70
CA SER A 216 0.73 -4.24 -24.88
C SER A 216 -0.29 -3.13 -25.11
N SER A 217 -1.49 -3.24 -24.51
CA SER A 217 -2.59 -2.29 -24.69
C SER A 217 -2.62 -1.17 -23.64
N GLY A 218 -1.81 -1.26 -22.59
CA GLY A 218 -1.90 -0.40 -21.41
C GLY A 218 -3.11 -0.66 -20.51
N ALA A 219 -4.05 -1.53 -20.91
CA ALA A 219 -5.22 -1.90 -20.12
C ALA A 219 -4.87 -2.98 -19.08
N ILE A 220 -5.23 -2.71 -17.82
CA ILE A 220 -5.02 -3.64 -16.72
C ILE A 220 -6.18 -4.65 -16.67
N LYS A 221 -5.87 -5.90 -16.98
CA LYS A 221 -6.86 -6.99 -16.94
C LYS A 221 -7.43 -7.15 -15.53
N GLY A 222 -8.75 -7.29 -15.45
CA GLY A 222 -9.46 -7.48 -14.19
C GLY A 222 -9.58 -6.23 -13.33
N ARG A 223 -9.00 -5.08 -13.72
CA ARG A 223 -9.25 -3.82 -13.02
C ARG A 223 -10.69 -3.39 -13.27
N ARG A 224 -11.42 -3.11 -12.19
CA ARG A 224 -12.75 -2.50 -12.24
C ARG A 224 -12.72 -1.25 -11.38
N ILE A 225 -12.98 -0.10 -12.00
CA ILE A 225 -13.33 1.10 -11.26
C ILE A 225 -14.81 0.91 -10.93
N LYS A 226 -15.17 0.84 -9.65
CA LYS A 226 -16.59 1.02 -9.29
C LYS A 226 -16.95 2.43 -9.75
N VAL A 227 -17.83 2.52 -10.75
CA VAL A 227 -18.56 3.75 -11.05
C VAL A 227 -19.70 3.85 -10.05
#